data_AF-A0A0C1NAL6-F1
#
_entry.id   AF-A0A0C1NAL6-F1
#
_cell.length_a   1.000
_cell.length_b   1.000
_cell.length_c   1.000
_cell.angle_alpha   90.00
_cell.angle_beta   90.00
_cell.angle_gamma   90.00
#
_symmetry.space_group_name_H-M   'P 1'
#
loop_
_entity.id
_entity.type
_entity.pdbx_description
1 polymer ?
#
loop_
_entity_poly.entity_id
_entity_poly.type
_entity_poly.pdbx_seq_one_letter_code
_entity_poly.pdbx_strand_id
1 'polypeptide(L)'
;MNRVSLGRNLIVVTAILSIVVPIGVDGFLLAKAHMANPLWLPHAKLHCAMSFFAAISLGASGLAVLWTRPTTDLASAAIAAFLSTAFWMGLVLAGVWPETSYGFSNDPNLTNFQPPVMFGLLVDPNVALALVSIILGWVGFALIGSAVGNVGELNKELD
;
A
#
# COMPACT_ATOMS: atom_id res chain seq x y z
N MET A 1 21.31 11.04 5.63
CA MET A 1 19.97 11.60 5.30
C MET A 1 19.35 12.15 6.58
N ASN A 2 18.75 13.35 6.54
CA ASN A 2 17.99 13.84 7.70
C ASN A 2 16.66 13.05 7.84
N ARG A 3 16.08 12.99 9.04
CA ARG A 3 14.87 12.19 9.33
C ARG A 3 13.68 12.57 8.44
N VAL A 4 13.54 13.86 8.10
CA VAL A 4 12.49 14.35 7.17
C VAL A 4 12.65 13.75 5.78
N SER A 5 13.86 13.76 5.20
CA SER A 5 14.15 13.21 3.88
C SER A 5 13.95 11.69 3.84
N LEU A 6 14.36 10.99 4.92
CA LEU A 6 14.13 9.56 5.04
C LEU A 6 12.62 9.26 5.10
N GLY A 7 11.88 9.95 5.97
CA GLY A 7 10.45 9.76 6.10
C GLY A 7 9.69 10.05 4.80
N ARG A 8 10.06 11.11 4.09
CA ARG A 8 9.54 11.41 2.75
C ARG A 8 9.78 10.26 1.78
N ASN A 9 11.00 9.73 1.73
CA ASN A 9 11.36 8.67 0.80
C ASN A 9 10.59 7.38 1.08
N LEU A 10 10.33 7.05 2.35
CA LEU A 10 9.50 5.88 2.70
C LEU A 10 8.06 6.04 2.19
N ILE A 11 7.47 7.23 2.34
CA ILE A 11 6.11 7.50 1.80
C ILE A 11 6.14 7.47 0.26
N VAL A 12 7.15 8.03 -0.40
CA VAL A 12 7.32 7.96 -1.86
C VAL A 12 7.39 6.51 -2.34
N VAL A 13 8.22 5.68 -1.70
CA VAL A 13 8.32 4.25 -2.04
C VAL A 13 6.96 3.57 -1.89
N THR A 14 6.25 3.84 -0.80
CA THR A 14 4.92 3.30 -0.55
C THR A 14 3.92 3.71 -1.66
N ALA A 15 3.94 4.98 -2.06
CA ALA A 15 3.09 5.49 -3.13
C ALA A 15 3.39 4.84 -4.49
N ILE A 16 4.67 4.63 -4.80
CA ILE A 16 5.11 3.94 -6.02
C ILE A 16 4.66 2.46 -5.98
N LEU A 17 4.79 1.79 -4.85
CA LEU A 17 4.30 0.41 -4.68
C LEU A 17 2.80 0.32 -4.98
N SER A 18 2.00 1.26 -4.48
CA SER A 18 0.54 1.32 -4.73
C SER A 18 0.19 1.49 -6.22
N ILE A 19 1.05 2.18 -6.99
CA ILE A 19 0.85 2.36 -8.44
C ILE A 19 1.27 1.10 -9.21
N VAL A 20 2.44 0.55 -8.88
CA VAL A 20 3.12 -0.45 -9.73
C VAL A 20 2.64 -1.87 -9.41
N VAL A 21 2.50 -2.22 -8.14
CA VAL A 21 2.27 -3.62 -7.74
C VAL A 21 0.94 -4.15 -8.26
N PRO A 22 -0.22 -3.48 -8.11
CA PRO A 22 -1.49 -4.04 -8.56
C PRO A 22 -1.52 -4.32 -10.06
N ILE A 23 -1.01 -3.41 -10.88
CA ILE A 23 -0.90 -3.63 -12.33
C ILE A 23 0.11 -4.73 -12.64
N GLY A 24 1.33 -4.62 -12.10
CA GLY A 24 2.43 -5.53 -12.42
C GLY A 24 2.14 -6.97 -12.00
N VAL A 25 1.53 -7.15 -10.83
CA VAL A 25 1.21 -8.47 -10.28
C VAL A 25 -0.10 -8.97 -10.87
N ASP A 26 -1.23 -8.30 -10.67
CA ASP A 26 -2.54 -8.86 -11.03
C ASP A 26 -2.87 -8.65 -12.51
N GLY A 27 -2.39 -7.56 -13.11
CA GLY A 27 -2.58 -7.27 -14.53
C GLY A 27 -1.66 -8.06 -15.47
N PHE A 28 -0.46 -8.43 -15.01
CA PHE A 28 0.55 -9.10 -15.86
C PHE A 28 1.02 -10.45 -15.30
N LEU A 29 1.69 -10.48 -14.14
CA LEU A 29 2.32 -11.70 -13.61
C LEU A 29 1.30 -12.82 -13.34
N LEU A 30 0.18 -12.45 -12.73
CA LEU A 30 -0.94 -13.30 -12.36
C LEU A 30 -2.18 -13.01 -13.21
N ALA A 31 -1.99 -12.52 -14.44
CA ALA A 31 -3.11 -12.14 -15.31
C ALA A 31 -4.13 -13.29 -15.48
N LYS A 32 -3.65 -14.54 -15.65
CA LYS A 32 -4.53 -15.72 -15.78
C LYS A 32 -5.34 -16.04 -14.51
N ALA A 33 -4.87 -15.58 -13.36
CA ALA A 33 -5.58 -15.63 -12.08
C ALA A 33 -6.67 -14.56 -11.99
N HIS A 34 -6.40 -13.38 -12.57
CA HIS A 34 -7.21 -12.17 -12.44
C HIS A 34 -7.80 -11.75 -13.80
N MET A 35 -7.23 -10.72 -14.43
CA MET A 35 -7.83 -10.02 -15.58
C MET A 35 -8.07 -10.91 -16.81
N ALA A 36 -7.20 -11.88 -17.04
CA ALA A 36 -7.28 -12.85 -18.12
C ALA A 36 -7.90 -14.19 -17.69
N ASN A 37 -8.44 -14.31 -16.47
CA ASN A 37 -9.12 -15.51 -16.00
C ASN A 37 -10.39 -15.75 -16.83
N PRO A 38 -10.50 -16.85 -17.60
CA PRO A 38 -11.68 -17.11 -18.43
C PRO A 38 -12.92 -17.53 -17.63
N LEU A 39 -12.74 -17.92 -16.36
CA LEU A 39 -13.81 -18.42 -15.49
C LEU A 39 -14.42 -17.30 -14.64
N TRP A 40 -13.75 -16.16 -14.51
CA TRP A 40 -14.33 -14.97 -13.89
C TRP A 40 -15.41 -14.34 -14.77
N LEU A 41 -16.57 -14.08 -14.17
CA LEU A 41 -17.61 -13.28 -14.79
C LEU A 41 -17.06 -11.88 -15.15
N PRO A 42 -17.53 -11.26 -16.25
CA PRO A 42 -17.07 -9.93 -16.65
C PRO A 42 -17.15 -8.88 -15.54
N HIS A 43 -18.13 -8.98 -14.64
CA HIS A 43 -18.28 -8.06 -13.51
C HIS A 43 -17.15 -8.17 -12.47
N ALA A 44 -16.62 -9.37 -12.21
CA ALA A 44 -15.47 -9.54 -11.32
C ALA A 44 -14.22 -8.87 -11.89
N LYS A 45 -14.02 -8.95 -13.22
CA LYS A 45 -12.94 -8.25 -13.92
C LYS A 45 -13.08 -6.73 -13.85
N LEU A 46 -14.32 -6.21 -13.89
CA LEU A 46 -14.57 -4.79 -13.68
C LEU A 46 -14.12 -4.34 -12.28
N HIS A 47 -14.52 -5.06 -11.22
CA HIS A 47 -14.10 -4.74 -9.85
C HIS A 47 -12.58 -4.82 -9.69
N CYS A 48 -11.93 -5.84 -10.26
CA CYS A 48 -10.48 -5.96 -10.27
C CYS A 48 -9.80 -4.77 -10.96
N ALA A 49 -10.27 -4.37 -12.15
CA ALA A 49 -9.77 -3.19 -12.84
C ALA A 49 -10.00 -1.90 -12.03
N MET A 50 -11.18 -1.73 -11.42
CA MET A 50 -11.49 -0.61 -10.53
C MET A 50 -10.51 -0.56 -9.36
N SER A 51 -10.17 -1.70 -8.75
CA SER A 51 -9.16 -1.78 -7.69
C SER A 51 -7.77 -1.32 -8.16
N PHE A 52 -7.36 -1.66 -9.38
CA PHE A 52 -6.09 -1.18 -9.93
C PHE A 52 -6.08 0.34 -10.04
N PHE A 53 -7.11 0.90 -10.68
CA PHE A 53 -7.20 2.35 -10.87
C PHE A 53 -7.35 3.09 -9.55
N ALA A 54 -8.07 2.54 -8.58
CA ALA A 54 -8.14 3.10 -7.23
C ALA A 54 -6.74 3.14 -6.58
N ALA A 55 -5.97 2.05 -6.64
CA ALA A 55 -4.61 2.00 -6.08
C ALA A 55 -3.67 3.02 -6.75
N ILE A 56 -3.73 3.13 -8.08
CA ILE A 56 -2.95 4.10 -8.85
C ILE A 56 -3.33 5.53 -8.46
N SER A 57 -4.63 5.85 -8.44
CA SER A 57 -5.11 7.19 -8.10
C SER A 57 -4.72 7.59 -6.69
N LEU A 58 -4.79 6.68 -5.73
CA LEU A 58 -4.39 6.90 -4.34
C LEU A 58 -2.88 7.12 -4.22
N GLY A 59 -2.05 6.26 -4.82
CA GLY A 59 -0.59 6.43 -4.83
C GLY A 59 -0.16 7.73 -5.55
N ALA A 60 -0.72 8.02 -6.72
CA ALA A 60 -0.43 9.24 -7.47
C ALA A 60 -0.82 10.50 -6.69
N SER A 61 -1.96 10.46 -5.98
CA SER A 61 -2.41 11.56 -5.13
C SER A 61 -1.47 11.76 -3.92
N GLY A 62 -0.98 10.67 -3.31
CA GLY A 62 0.07 10.73 -2.29
C GLY A 62 1.35 11.40 -2.78
N LEU A 63 1.82 11.03 -3.98
CA LEU A 63 2.98 11.67 -4.63
C LEU A 63 2.72 13.15 -4.93
N ALA A 64 1.54 13.49 -5.45
CA ALA A 64 1.17 14.87 -5.75
C ALA A 64 1.20 15.75 -4.48
N VAL A 65 0.70 15.25 -3.36
CA VAL A 65 0.77 15.95 -2.07
C VAL A 65 2.24 16.16 -1.65
N LEU A 66 3.08 15.12 -1.70
CA LEU A 66 4.52 15.24 -1.36
C LEU A 66 5.33 16.14 -2.30
N TRP A 67 4.85 16.36 -3.52
CA TRP A 67 5.48 17.24 -4.49
C TRP A 67 5.06 18.70 -4.28
N THR A 68 3.79 18.93 -3.99
CA THR A 68 3.19 20.28 -3.96
C THR A 68 3.22 20.92 -2.58
N ARG A 69 3.46 20.15 -1.52
CA ARG A 69 3.43 20.61 -0.13
C ARG A 69 4.77 20.39 0.57
N PRO A 70 5.17 21.29 1.48
CA PRO A 70 6.34 21.05 2.33
C PRO A 70 6.17 19.77 3.13
N THR A 71 7.19 18.90 3.12
CA THR A 71 7.15 17.65 3.91
C THR A 71 7.07 17.89 5.42
N THR A 72 7.50 19.07 5.89
CA THR A 72 7.41 19.47 7.31
C THR A 72 6.00 19.88 7.74
N ASP A 73 5.06 20.08 6.80
CA ASP A 73 3.64 20.23 7.12
C ASP A 73 3.06 18.86 7.49
N LEU A 74 2.87 18.63 8.79
CA LEU A 74 2.45 17.33 9.31
C LEU A 74 1.07 16.91 8.80
N ALA A 75 0.16 17.85 8.54
CA ALA A 75 -1.14 17.51 7.97
C ALA A 75 -0.99 16.98 6.54
N SER A 76 -0.21 17.69 5.71
CA SER A 76 0.09 17.25 4.34
C SER A 76 0.85 15.91 4.33
N ALA A 77 1.81 15.71 5.24
CA ALA A 77 2.56 14.46 5.36
C ALA A 77 1.67 13.28 5.79
N ALA A 78 0.74 13.50 6.73
CA ALA A 78 -0.23 12.49 7.15
C ALA A 78 -1.18 12.11 6.01
N ILE A 79 -1.69 13.10 5.27
CA ILE A 79 -2.54 12.86 4.09
C ILE A 79 -1.78 12.05 3.03
N ALA A 80 -0.52 12.40 2.74
CA ALA A 80 0.30 11.64 1.81
C ALA A 80 0.51 10.19 2.26
N ALA A 81 0.81 9.97 3.54
CA ALA A 81 0.97 8.62 4.09
C ALA A 81 -0.34 7.82 4.03
N PHE A 82 -1.47 8.43 4.39
CA PHE A 82 -2.79 7.80 4.29
C PHE A 82 -3.13 7.42 2.85
N LEU A 83 -3.06 8.37 1.92
CA LEU A 83 -3.36 8.11 0.51
C LEU A 83 -2.46 7.01 -0.07
N SER A 84 -1.17 7.04 0.25
CA SER A 84 -0.23 6.01 -0.22
C SER A 84 -0.51 4.63 0.36
N THR A 85 -1.15 4.53 1.53
CA THR A 85 -1.42 3.26 2.23
C THR A 85 -2.87 2.79 2.15
N ALA A 86 -3.82 3.63 1.72
CA ALA A 86 -5.25 3.37 1.78
C ALA A 86 -5.68 2.10 1.03
N PHE A 87 -5.12 1.84 -0.15
CA PHE A 87 -5.39 0.60 -0.89
C PHE A 87 -4.95 -0.64 -0.11
N TRP A 88 -3.75 -0.61 0.47
CA TRP A 88 -3.20 -1.72 1.26
C TRP A 88 -4.00 -1.98 2.53
N MET A 89 -4.47 -0.92 3.20
CA MET A 89 -5.38 -1.06 4.33
C MET A 89 -6.70 -1.70 3.90
N GLY A 90 -7.26 -1.28 2.76
CA GLY A 90 -8.44 -1.90 2.18
C GLY A 90 -8.24 -3.38 1.86
N LEU A 91 -7.07 -3.75 1.30
CA LEU A 91 -6.70 -5.15 1.05
C LEU A 91 -6.71 -5.94 2.35
N VAL A 92 -6.00 -5.50 3.40
CA VAL A 92 -5.98 -6.20 4.69
C VAL A 92 -7.38 -6.29 5.29
N LEU A 93 -8.17 -5.22 5.25
CA LEU A 93 -9.51 -5.20 5.82
C LEU A 93 -10.52 -6.05 5.03
N ALA A 94 -10.24 -6.37 3.76
CA ALA A 94 -11.14 -7.19 2.94
C ALA A 94 -11.42 -8.56 3.58
N GLY A 95 -10.44 -9.17 4.26
CA GLY A 95 -10.59 -10.47 4.92
C GLY A 95 -11.57 -10.48 6.11
N VAL A 96 -12.03 -9.32 6.58
CA VAL A 96 -13.14 -9.23 7.55
C VAL A 96 -14.49 -9.50 6.87
N TRP A 97 -14.57 -9.27 5.55
CA TRP A 97 -15.80 -9.48 4.80
C TRP A 97 -15.98 -10.97 4.48
N PRO A 98 -17.17 -11.55 4.75
CA PRO A 98 -17.43 -12.97 4.51
C PRO A 98 -17.11 -13.37 3.06
N GLU A 99 -16.59 -14.59 2.90
CA GLU A 99 -16.29 -15.24 1.61
C GLU A 99 -15.22 -14.56 0.74
N THR A 100 -14.51 -13.56 1.28
CA THR A 100 -13.28 -13.06 0.65
C THR A 100 -12.08 -13.97 0.94
N SER A 101 -11.10 -13.96 0.04
CA SER A 101 -9.86 -14.72 0.19
C SER A 101 -8.68 -13.87 -0.28
N TYR A 102 -7.57 -13.93 0.45
CA TYR A 102 -6.30 -13.30 0.02
C TYR A 102 -5.55 -14.12 -1.03
N GLY A 103 -5.79 -15.43 -1.08
CA GLY A 103 -5.20 -16.35 -2.03
C GLY A 103 -6.20 -16.87 -3.05
N PHE A 104 -5.73 -17.77 -3.92
CA PHE A 104 -6.50 -18.41 -4.97
C PHE A 104 -7.06 -19.77 -4.55
N SER A 105 -7.26 -19.98 -3.25
CA SER A 105 -7.83 -21.22 -2.71
C SER A 105 -9.19 -21.49 -3.37
N ASN A 106 -9.33 -22.66 -3.99
CA ASN A 106 -10.50 -23.05 -4.80
C ASN A 106 -10.66 -22.32 -6.15
N ASP A 107 -9.67 -21.56 -6.62
CA ASP A 107 -9.69 -21.04 -8.00
C ASP A 107 -9.46 -22.20 -8.99
N PRO A 108 -10.41 -22.47 -9.91
CA PRO A 108 -10.31 -23.58 -10.86
C PRO A 108 -9.13 -23.49 -11.85
N ASN A 109 -8.55 -22.31 -12.07
CA ASN A 109 -7.37 -22.12 -12.92
C ASN A 109 -6.04 -22.19 -12.16
N LEU A 110 -6.07 -22.10 -10.82
CA LEU A 110 -4.89 -22.09 -9.94
C LEU A 110 -5.03 -23.01 -8.73
N THR A 111 -5.73 -24.13 -8.89
CA THR A 111 -6.07 -25.11 -7.84
C THR A 111 -4.89 -25.62 -7.01
N ASN A 112 -3.65 -25.45 -7.49
CA ASN A 112 -2.43 -25.89 -6.82
C ASN A 112 -1.58 -24.74 -6.25
N PHE A 113 -2.02 -23.48 -6.32
CA PHE A 113 -1.28 -22.38 -5.71
C PHE A 113 -1.57 -22.30 -4.22
N GLN A 114 -0.71 -22.95 -3.42
CA GLN A 114 -0.75 -22.84 -1.97
C GLN A 114 0.16 -21.69 -1.51
N PRO A 115 -0.29 -20.82 -0.60
CA PRO A 115 0.59 -19.81 -0.04
C PRO A 115 1.78 -20.46 0.66
N PRO A 116 2.97 -19.84 0.63
CA PRO A 116 4.14 -20.36 1.31
C PRO A 116 3.88 -20.46 2.82
N VAL A 117 4.37 -21.56 3.41
CA VAL A 117 4.35 -21.75 4.87
C VAL A 117 5.66 -21.22 5.44
N MET A 118 5.58 -20.19 6.29
CA MET A 118 6.74 -19.67 7.04
C MET A 118 6.51 -19.89 8.53
N PHE A 119 7.45 -20.55 9.21
CA PHE A 119 7.36 -20.88 10.64
C PHE A 119 6.08 -21.65 11.02
N GLY A 120 5.54 -22.48 10.12
CA GLY A 120 4.30 -23.22 10.33
C GLY A 120 3.02 -22.43 10.10
N LEU A 121 3.11 -21.16 9.68
CA LEU A 121 1.97 -20.30 9.35
C LEU A 121 1.86 -20.12 7.84
N LEU A 122 0.64 -20.19 7.31
CA LEU A 122 0.36 -19.78 5.92
C LEU A 122 0.54 -18.27 5.81
N VAL A 123 1.35 -17.84 4.84
CA VAL A 123 1.59 -16.42 4.61
C VAL A 123 1.16 -16.07 3.19
N ASP A 124 0.08 -15.30 3.10
CA ASP A 124 -0.36 -14.70 1.86
C ASP A 124 0.61 -13.56 1.46
N PRO A 125 1.35 -13.69 0.34
CA PRO A 125 2.38 -12.71 -0.02
C PRO A 125 1.85 -11.29 -0.22
N ASN A 126 0.62 -11.15 -0.71
CA ASN A 126 -0.07 -9.87 -0.86
C ASN A 126 -0.39 -9.22 0.50
N VAL A 127 -0.80 -10.00 1.51
CA VAL A 127 -1.02 -9.49 2.87
C VAL A 127 0.30 -9.05 3.49
N ALA A 128 1.37 -9.86 3.36
CA ALA A 128 2.69 -9.49 3.85
C ALA A 128 3.18 -8.17 3.21
N LEU A 129 3.04 -8.05 1.89
CA LEU A 129 3.40 -6.82 1.17
C LEU A 129 2.54 -5.62 1.57
N ALA A 130 1.24 -5.83 1.80
CA ALA A 130 0.32 -4.80 2.26
C ALA A 130 0.75 -4.29 3.65
N LEU A 131 1.04 -5.19 4.60
CA LEU A 131 1.51 -4.83 5.93
C LEU A 131 2.84 -4.07 5.88
N VAL A 132 3.81 -4.54 5.08
CA VAL A 132 5.08 -3.83 4.88
C VAL A 132 4.83 -2.43 4.32
N SER A 133 3.96 -2.29 3.31
CA SER A 133 3.65 -1.00 2.69
C SER A 133 2.97 -0.03 3.67
N ILE A 134 2.04 -0.52 4.49
CA ILE A 134 1.40 0.25 5.56
C ILE A 134 2.45 0.73 6.56
N ILE A 135 3.32 -0.18 7.04
CA ILE A 135 4.38 0.15 7.99
C ILE A 135 5.33 1.20 7.40
N LEU A 136 5.76 1.04 6.15
CA LEU A 136 6.66 1.99 5.48
C LEU A 136 6.05 3.40 5.41
N GLY A 137 4.79 3.52 5.00
CA GLY A 137 4.09 4.81 4.92
C GLY A 137 3.98 5.50 6.29
N TRP A 138 3.55 4.77 7.32
CA TRP A 138 3.32 5.33 8.65
C TRP A 138 4.61 5.55 9.45
N VAL A 139 5.62 4.69 9.31
CA VAL A 139 6.96 4.96 9.84
C VAL A 139 7.56 6.19 9.15
N GLY A 140 7.34 6.35 7.85
CA GLY A 140 7.73 7.55 7.12
C GLY A 140 7.14 8.82 7.72
N PHE A 141 5.84 8.81 8.01
CA PHE A 141 5.17 9.91 8.71
C PHE A 141 5.71 10.14 10.12
N ALA A 142 5.88 9.08 10.92
CA ALA A 142 6.38 9.18 12.30
C ALA A 142 7.81 9.79 12.35
N LEU A 143 8.68 9.43 11.39
CA LEU A 143 10.02 10.01 11.28
C LEU A 143 9.98 11.52 11.02
N ILE A 144 9.08 11.97 10.13
CA ILE A 144 8.86 13.40 9.86
C ILE A 144 8.37 14.10 11.13
N GLY A 145 7.33 13.56 11.78
CA GLY A 145 6.77 14.10 13.02
C GLY A 145 7.83 14.26 14.12
N SER A 146 8.66 13.23 14.34
CA SER A 146 9.74 13.28 15.33
C SER A 146 10.77 14.35 15.01
N ALA A 147 11.06 14.60 13.73
CA ALA A 147 12.04 15.60 13.32
C ALA A 147 11.52 17.02 13.54
N VAL A 148 10.25 17.26 13.22
CA VAL A 148 9.60 18.56 13.41
C VAL A 148 9.41 18.88 14.90
N GLY A 149 8.99 17.90 15.71
CA GLY A 149 8.83 18.08 17.16
C GLY A 149 10.12 18.50 17.86
N ASN A 150 11.25 17.83 17.54
CA ASN A 150 12.55 18.15 18.14
C ASN A 150 13.03 19.58 17.80
N VAL A 151 12.73 20.10 16.61
CA VAL A 151 13.07 21.50 16.24
C VAL A 151 12.22 22.49 17.04
N GLY A 152 10.94 22.16 17.28
CA GLY A 152 10.06 22.98 18.12
C GLY A 152 10.50 23.05 19.58
N GLU A 153 11.09 21.98 20.13
CA GLU A 153 11.63 21.96 21.49
C GLU A 153 12.93 22.75 21.61
N LEU A 154 13.88 22.57 20.68
CA LEU A 154 15.13 23.33 20.64
C LEU A 154 14.90 24.85 20.58
N ASN A 155 13.91 25.31 19.82
CA ASN A 155 13.59 26.73 19.74
C ASN A 155 13.02 27.28 21.06
N LYS A 156 12.35 26.45 21.88
CA LYS A 156 11.84 26.87 23.19
C LYS A 156 12.91 26.96 24.27
N GLU A 157 14.05 26.27 24.11
CA GLU A 157 15.18 26.35 25.05
C GLU A 157 16.08 27.58 24.80
N LEU A 158 15.92 28.24 23.65
CA LEU A 158 16.72 29.39 23.22
C LEU A 158 16.01 30.75 23.45
N ASP A 159 14.74 30.72 23.83
CA ASP A 159 13.91 31.89 24.19
C ASP A 159 13.79 32.05 25.72
#